data_AF-A0A5B9FWJ2-F1
#
_entry.id   AF-A0A5B9FWJ2-F1
#
_cell.length_a   1.000
_cell.length_b   1.000
_cell.length_c   1.000
_cell.angle_alpha   90.00
_cell.angle_beta   90.00
_cell.angle_gamma   90.00
#
_symmetry.space_group_name_H-M   'P 1'
#
loop_
_entity.id
_entity.type
_entity.pdbx_description
1 polymer ?
#
loop_
_entity_poly.entity_id
_entity_poly.type
_entity_poly.pdbx_seq_one_letter_code
_entity_poly.pdbx_strand_id
1 'polypeptide(L)' 'MKPHIKFALIWASILFILQTFIAPAIGVSNNKTDLQTILFNLVLWTIAGIIVSFLKKNDLQKKKS' A
#
# COMPACT_ATOMS: atom_id res chain seq x y z
N MET A 1 8.62 11.60 -11.55
CA MET A 1 8.39 11.22 -10.13
C MET A 1 9.69 10.74 -9.52
N LYS A 2 9.98 11.08 -8.25
CA LYS A 2 11.17 10.58 -7.55
C LYS A 2 11.06 9.05 -7.36
N PRO A 3 12.17 8.29 -7.44
CA PRO A 3 12.13 6.82 -7.43
C PRO A 3 11.52 6.22 -6.15
N HIS A 4 11.66 6.88 -5.01
CA HIS A 4 11.01 6.48 -3.75
C HIS A 4 9.49 6.62 -3.77
N ILE A 5 8.96 7.64 -4.45
CA ILE A 5 7.52 7.83 -4.62
C ILE A 5 6.98 6.74 -5.54
N LYS A 6 7.67 6.46 -6.65
CA LYS A 6 7.29 5.38 -7.58
C LYS A 6 7.28 4.02 -6.87
N PHE A 7 8.29 3.71 -6.07
CA PHE A 7 8.36 2.47 -5.29
C PHE A 7 7.19 2.37 -4.29
N ALA A 8 6.93 3.43 -3.53
CA ALA A 8 5.86 3.43 -2.54
C ALA A 8 4.46 3.31 -3.16
N LEU A 9 4.23 3.96 -4.31
CA LEU A 9 2.97 3.87 -5.05
C LEU A 9 2.74 2.46 -5.61
N ILE A 10 3.78 1.85 -6.20
CA ILE A 10 3.72 0.48 -6.72
C ILE A 10 3.49 -0.50 -5.56
N TRP A 11 4.19 -0.32 -4.45
CA TRP A 11 4.07 -1.18 -3.27
C TRP A 11 2.66 -1.12 -2.66
N ALA A 12 2.12 0.08 -2.45
CA ALA A 12 0.77 0.27 -1.93
C ALA A 12 -0.30 -0.26 -2.90
N SER A 13 -0.13 -0.07 -4.21
CA SER A 13 -1.06 -0.55 -5.23
C SER A 13 -1.10 -2.09 -5.30
N ILE A 14 0.06 -2.74 -5.28
CA ILE A 14 0.16 -4.21 -5.26
C ILE A 14 -0.51 -4.78 -4.01
N LEU A 15 -0.25 -4.19 -2.84
CA LEU A 15 -0.84 -4.65 -1.58
C LEU A 15 -2.34 -4.40 -1.49
N PHE A 16 -2.82 -3.29 -2.04
CA PHE A 16 -4.25 -3.03 -2.15
C PHE A 16 -4.93 -4.10 -3.01
N ILE A 17 -4.36 -4.47 -4.16
CA ILE A 17 -4.91 -5.52 -5.03
C ILE A 17 -4.87 -6.89 -4.32
N LEU A 18 -3.75 -7.20 -3.66
CA LEU A 18 -3.58 -8.43 -2.90
C LEU A 18 -4.60 -8.57 -1.77
N GLN A 19 -4.80 -7.54 -0.96
CA GLN A 19 -5.75 -7.63 0.15
C GLN A 19 -7.20 -7.58 -0.33
N THR A 20 -7.50 -6.71 -1.28
CA THR A 20 -8.90 -6.49 -1.70
C THR A 20 -9.44 -7.61 -2.58
N PHE A 21 -8.61 -8.21 -3.44
CA PHE A 21 -9.05 -9.23 -4.40
C PHE A 21 -8.45 -10.60 -4.10
N ILE A 22 -7.14 -10.69 -3.86
CA ILE A 22 -6.48 -12.00 -3.74
C ILE A 22 -6.80 -12.65 -2.39
N ALA A 23 -6.72 -11.91 -1.27
CA ALA A 23 -6.97 -12.43 0.08
C ALA A 23 -8.38 -13.02 0.27
N PRO A 24 -9.47 -12.37 -0.17
CA PRO A 24 -10.79 -13.01 -0.15
C PRO A 24 -10.91 -14.15 -1.18
N ALA A 25 -10.24 -14.06 -2.34
CA ALA A 25 -10.27 -15.14 -3.34
C ALA A 25 -9.62 -16.45 -2.87
N ILE A 26 -8.60 -16.37 -2.01
CA ILE A 26 -7.93 -17.54 -1.40
C ILE A 26 -8.55 -17.97 -0.06
N GLY A 27 -9.69 -17.38 0.33
CA GLY A 27 -10.40 -17.73 1.57
C GLY A 27 -9.68 -17.32 2.87
N VAL A 28 -8.65 -16.47 2.79
CA VAL A 28 -7.94 -15.92 3.96
C VAL A 28 -8.79 -14.87 4.69
N SER A 29 -9.77 -14.28 4.00
CA SER A 29 -10.72 -13.34 4.58
C SER A 29 -12.14 -13.68 4.15
N ASN A 30 -12.99 -14.03 5.11
CA ASN A 30 -14.44 -14.22 4.91
C ASN A 30 -15.19 -12.88 4.84
N ASN A 31 -14.47 -11.75 4.82
CA ASN A 31 -15.09 -10.45 4.66
C ASN A 31 -15.68 -10.37 3.26
N LYS A 32 -17.00 -10.26 3.19
CA LYS A 32 -17.70 -9.90 1.96
C LYS A 32 -17.00 -8.66 1.39
N THR A 33 -16.70 -8.70 0.10
CA THR A 33 -16.09 -7.59 -0.65
C THR A 33 -17.10 -6.45 -0.74
N ASP A 34 -17.37 -5.82 0.40
CA ASP A 34 -18.33 -4.75 0.57
C ASP A 34 -17.67 -3.43 0.18
N LEU A 35 -18.45 -2.52 -0.40
CA LEU A 35 -17.96 -1.25 -0.93
C LEU A 35 -17.24 -0.44 0.16
N GLN A 36 -17.74 -0.53 1.40
CA GLN A 36 -17.15 0.12 2.58
C GLN A 36 -15.75 -0.41 2.90
N THR A 37 -15.56 -1.73 2.85
CA THR A 37 -14.27 -2.38 3.12
C THR A 37 -13.23 -2.01 2.05
N ILE A 38 -13.65 -1.93 0.78
CA ILE A 38 -12.79 -1.50 -0.32
C ILE A 38 -12.34 -0.05 -0.12
N LEU A 39 -13.27 0.85 0.21
CA LEU A 39 -12.95 2.27 0.45
C LEU A 39 -12.00 2.43 1.64
N PHE A 40 -12.26 1.71 2.73
CA PHE A 40 -11.42 1.74 3.91
C PHE A 40 -10.00 1.24 3.61
N ASN A 41 -9.88 0.10 2.92
CA ASN A 41 -8.59 -0.43 2.48
C ASN A 41 -7.86 0.55 1.54
N LEU A 42 -8.57 1.21 0.63
CA LEU A 42 -7.97 2.18 -0.28
C LEU A 42 -7.36 3.37 0.46
N VAL A 43 -8.09 3.94 1.42
CA VAL A 43 -7.58 5.04 2.25
C VAL A 43 -6.40 4.57 3.11
N LEU A 44 -6.53 3.40 3.75
CA LEU A 44 -5.50 2.84 4.63
C LEU A 44 -4.19 2.56 3.88
N TRP A 45 -4.27 1.95 2.69
CA TRP A 45 -3.11 1.69 1.84
C TRP A 45 -2.53 2.95 1.21
N THR A 46 -3.35 3.97 0.94
CA THR A 46 -2.86 5.28 0.48
C THR A 46 -2.00 5.95 1.55
N ILE A 47 -2.47 5.97 2.81
CA ILE A 47 -1.71 6.51 3.94
C ILE A 47 -0.43 5.70 4.17
N ALA A 48 -0.52 4.37 4.13
CA ALA A 48 0.64 3.50 4.24
C ALA A 48 1.68 3.77 3.14
N GLY A 49 1.24 3.97 1.89
CA GLY A 49 2.11 4.35 0.77
C GLY A 49 2.83 5.68 1.02
N ILE A 50 2.15 6.69 1.55
CA ILE A 50 2.78 7.97 1.91
C ILE A 50 3.84 7.78 2.99
N ILE A 51 3.54 7.01 4.05
CA ILE A 51 4.47 6.71 5.14
C ILE A 51 5.71 5.97 4.60
N VAL A 52 5.52 4.95 3.76
CA VAL A 52 6.62 4.20 3.13
C VAL A 52 7.47 5.12 2.25
N SER A 53 6.85 6.06 1.54
CA SER A 53 7.58 7.06 0.75
C SER A 53 8.47 7.94 1.62
N PHE A 54 7.97 8.38 2.77
CA PHE A 54 8.74 9.16 3.76
C PHE A 54 9.88 8.34 4.38
N LEU A 55 9.62 7.09 4.78
CA LEU A 55 10.64 6.19 5.32
C LEU A 55 11.77 5.96 4.30
N LYS A 56 11.41 5.67 3.04
CA LYS A 56 12.39 5.48 1.96
C LYS A 56 13.17 6.77 1.64
N LYS A 57 12.53 7.94 1.76
CA LYS A 57 13.21 9.24 1.59
C LYS A 57 14.25 9.46 2.70
N ASN A 58 13.92 9.17 3.95
CA ASN A 58 14.84 9.28 5.07
C ASN A 58 16.01 8.30 4.96
N ASP A 59 15.76 7.07 4.52
CA ASP A 59 16.80 6.05 4.30
C ASP A 59 17.80 6.49 3.22
N LEU A 60 17.29 7.03 2.10
CA LEU A 60 18.13 7.58 1.03
C LEU A 60 18.93 8.81 1.45
N GLN A 61 18.42 9.63 2.39
CA GLN A 61 19.18 10.76 2.93
C GLN A 61 20.25 10.29 3.92
N LYS A 62 19.96 9.28 4.75
CA LYS A 62 20.94 8.67 5.66
C LYS A 62 22.09 7.99 4.93
N LYS A 63 21.83 7.35 3.79
CA LYS A 63 22.85 6.67 2.97
C LYS A 63 23.77 7.61 2.19
N LYS A 64 23.45 8.91 2.17
CA LYS A 64 24.22 9.96 1.48
C LYS A 64 25.06 10.82 2.43
N SER A 65 24.93 10.60 3.74
CA SER A 65 25.77 11.17 4.80
C SER A 65 26.85 10.18 5.19
#